data_AF-A0A212CCB8-F1
#
_entry.id   AF-A0A212CCB8-F1
#
_cell.length_a   1.000
_cell.length_b   1.000
_cell.length_c   1.000
_cell.angle_alpha   90.00
_cell.angle_beta   90.00
_cell.angle_gamma   90.00
#
_symmetry.space_group_name_H-M   'P 1'
#
loop_
_entity.id
_entity.type
_entity.pdbx_description
1 polymer ?
#
loop_
_entity_poly.entity_id
_entity_poly.type
_entity_poly.pdbx_seq_one_letter_code
_entity_poly.pdbx_strand_id
1 'polypeptide(L)'
;MKRQMVRSWQEETAELELQAQKGQRCHRFACNTCPYVHNVTRKVTNRKYPKLKEVDDVLGGAAAWENVDSTAEPCPKCEHPRAYFMQLQTRSADEPMTTFYKCCNAQCGHRWRD
;
A
#
# COMPACT_ATOMS: atom_id res chain seq x y z
N MET A 1 20.66 19.63 -50.81
CA MET A 1 19.86 20.44 -49.86
C MET A 1 18.67 19.58 -49.45
N LYS A 2 18.79 18.71 -48.44
CA LYS A 2 18.46 18.92 -47.01
C LYS A 2 17.05 19.51 -46.79
N ARG A 3 16.25 18.79 -45.97
CA ARG A 3 14.91 19.11 -45.40
C ARG A 3 13.78 18.66 -46.34
N GLN A 4 12.79 17.85 -45.97
CA GLN A 4 12.03 17.84 -44.72
C GLN A 4 11.25 16.51 -44.62
N MET A 5 11.90 15.43 -44.21
CA MET A 5 11.23 14.25 -43.65
C MET A 5 11.46 14.30 -42.15
N VAL A 6 10.52 13.80 -41.35
CA VAL A 6 10.51 13.85 -39.89
C VAL A 6 10.04 15.19 -39.34
N ARG A 7 8.71 15.38 -39.18
CA ARG A 7 8.09 16.26 -38.15
C ARG A 7 6.55 16.38 -38.17
N SER A 8 5.79 15.33 -38.52
CA SER A 8 4.32 15.42 -38.44
C SER A 8 3.64 14.15 -37.92
N TRP A 9 4.29 13.46 -36.98
CA TRP A 9 3.67 12.39 -36.19
C TRP A 9 3.88 12.66 -34.70
N GLN A 10 3.74 13.92 -34.32
CA GLN A 10 3.53 14.35 -32.94
C GLN A 10 2.19 15.07 -32.95
N GLU A 11 1.30 14.71 -32.01
CA GLU A 11 0.09 15.44 -31.57
C GLU A 11 -1.28 14.79 -31.80
N GLU A 12 -1.37 13.52 -32.16
CA GLU A 12 -2.58 12.74 -31.85
C GLU A 12 -2.18 11.59 -30.93
N THR A 13 -2.20 11.89 -29.62
CA THR A 13 -2.30 10.89 -28.55
C THR A 13 -3.65 10.20 -28.67
N ALA A 14 -3.82 9.43 -29.74
CA ALA A 14 -4.77 8.37 -29.73
C ALA A 14 -4.22 7.36 -28.72
N GLU A 15 -4.87 7.27 -27.57
CA GLU A 15 -4.86 6.06 -26.74
C GLU A 15 -5.40 4.91 -27.59
N LEU A 16 -4.64 4.51 -28.61
CA LEU A 16 -4.99 3.39 -29.48
C LEU A 16 -4.76 2.16 -28.64
N GLU A 17 -5.85 1.62 -28.12
CA GLU A 17 -5.88 0.26 -27.60
C GLU A 17 -5.36 -0.68 -28.68
N LEU A 18 -4.10 -1.07 -28.54
CA LEU A 18 -3.47 -2.06 -29.38
C LEU A 18 -3.98 -3.43 -28.95
N GLN A 19 -4.75 -4.08 -29.82
CA GLN A 19 -5.25 -5.42 -29.56
C GLN A 19 -4.14 -6.45 -29.84
N ALA A 20 -3.93 -7.38 -28.91
CA ALA A 20 -2.99 -8.47 -29.08
C ALA A 20 -3.63 -9.60 -29.91
N GLN A 21 -3.23 -9.74 -31.17
CA GLN A 21 -3.66 -10.82 -32.06
C GLN A 21 -2.56 -11.91 -32.16
N LYS A 22 -2.98 -13.17 -32.27
CA LYS A 22 -2.06 -14.30 -32.57
C LYS A 22 -1.82 -14.37 -34.08
N GLY A 23 -0.60 -14.05 -34.53
CA GLY A 23 -0.17 -14.33 -35.89
C GLY A 23 0.38 -15.76 -36.02
N GLN A 24 0.61 -16.22 -37.26
CA GLN A 24 1.15 -17.57 -37.52
C GLN A 24 2.55 -17.83 -36.91
N ARG A 25 3.36 -16.79 -36.69
CA ARG A 25 4.75 -16.91 -36.19
C ARG A 25 5.05 -16.14 -34.91
N CYS A 26 4.27 -15.10 -34.57
CA CYS A 26 4.47 -14.29 -33.37
C CYS A 26 3.19 -13.55 -32.98
N HIS A 27 3.13 -13.07 -31.73
CA HIS A 27 2.08 -12.16 -31.28
C HIS A 27 2.26 -10.78 -31.93
N ARG A 28 1.15 -10.18 -32.38
CA ARG A 28 1.13 -8.89 -33.08
C ARG A 28 0.16 -7.96 -32.39
N PHE A 29 0.58 -6.73 -32.16
CA PHE A 29 -0.29 -5.64 -31.77
C PHE A 29 -0.89 -5.03 -33.03
N ALA A 30 -2.22 -5.00 -33.11
CA ALA A 30 -2.97 -4.40 -34.21
C ALA A 30 -3.83 -3.26 -33.68
N CYS A 31 -3.82 -2.14 -34.40
CA CYS A 31 -4.78 -1.08 -34.15
C CYS A 31 -6.15 -1.48 -34.71
N ASN A 32 -7.22 -1.16 -33.99
CA ASN A 32 -8.60 -1.42 -34.46
C ASN A 32 -9.06 -0.38 -35.50
N THR A 33 -8.55 0.85 -35.42
CA THR A 33 -9.01 1.98 -36.23
C THR A 33 -8.16 2.21 -37.48
N CYS A 34 -6.91 1.71 -37.51
CA CYS A 34 -6.02 1.89 -38.66
C CYS A 34 -5.27 0.59 -39.03
N PRO A 35 -4.78 0.46 -40.29
CA PRO A 35 -4.01 -0.71 -40.73
C PRO A 35 -2.64 -0.90 -40.04
N TYR A 36 -2.32 -0.12 -39.01
CA TYR A 36 -1.05 -0.17 -38.31
C TYR A 36 -0.91 -1.44 -37.51
N VAL A 37 0.26 -2.05 -37.65
CA VAL A 37 0.57 -3.32 -37.02
C VAL A 37 2.02 -3.46 -36.60
N HIS A 38 2.21 -4.03 -35.42
CA HIS A 38 3.51 -4.18 -34.80
C HIS A 38 3.72 -5.60 -34.28
N ASN A 39 4.75 -6.29 -34.77
CA ASN A 39 5.07 -7.65 -34.35
C ASN A 39 5.92 -7.64 -33.07
N VAL A 40 5.54 -8.44 -32.07
CA VAL A 40 6.28 -8.57 -30.81
C VAL A 40 7.41 -9.57 -31.00
N THR A 41 8.60 -9.05 -31.28
CA THR A 41 9.82 -9.85 -31.52
C THR A 41 10.62 -10.13 -30.24
N ARG A 42 10.43 -9.31 -29.20
CA ARG A 42 11.17 -9.37 -27.94
C ARG A 42 10.21 -9.45 -26.76
N LYS A 43 10.66 -10.02 -25.64
CA LYS A 43 9.86 -10.11 -24.41
C LYS A 43 9.65 -8.71 -23.84
N VAL A 44 8.40 -8.26 -23.78
CA VAL A 44 8.00 -7.00 -23.14
C VAL A 44 7.44 -7.31 -21.76
N THR A 45 7.96 -6.68 -20.72
CA THR A 45 7.46 -6.83 -19.34
C THR A 45 7.13 -5.47 -18.76
N ASN A 46 5.91 -5.32 -18.24
CA ASN A 46 5.52 -4.15 -17.46
C ASN A 46 5.42 -4.56 -15.98
N ARG A 47 6.18 -3.92 -15.11
CA ARG A 47 6.12 -4.12 -13.66
C ARG A 47 5.48 -2.89 -13.04
N LYS A 48 4.23 -3.04 -12.59
CA LYS A 48 3.57 -2.04 -11.75
C LYS A 48 3.78 -2.44 -10.31
N TYR A 49 4.46 -1.59 -9.53
CA TYR A 49 4.63 -1.79 -8.10
C TYR A 49 3.43 -1.19 -7.38
N PRO A 50 2.50 -2.01 -6.84
CA PRO A 50 1.42 -1.47 -6.04
C PRO A 50 2.01 -0.84 -4.77
N LYS A 51 1.41 0.27 -4.31
CA LYS A 51 1.69 0.77 -2.98
C LYS A 51 1.07 -0.23 -2.00
N LEU A 52 1.90 -0.79 -1.10
CA LEU A 52 1.39 -1.63 -0.01
C LEU A 52 0.55 -0.76 0.93
N LYS A 53 -0.53 -1.33 1.45
CA LYS A 53 -1.27 -0.73 2.56
C LYS A 53 -0.35 -0.71 3.78
N GLU A 54 -0.38 0.37 4.54
CA GLU A 54 0.27 0.41 5.85
C GLU A 54 -0.34 -0.68 6.73
N VAL A 55 0.52 -1.54 7.27
CA VAL A 55 0.11 -2.57 8.22
C VAL A 55 -0.09 -1.87 9.54
N ASP A 56 -1.34 -1.63 9.92
CA ASP A 56 -1.65 -1.16 11.26
C ASP A 56 -1.17 -2.19 12.29
N ASP A 57 -0.56 -1.71 13.38
CA ASP A 57 -0.26 -2.55 14.53
C ASP A 57 -1.53 -3.32 14.94
N VAL A 58 -1.37 -4.56 15.41
CA VAL A 58 -2.45 -5.50 15.81
C VAL A 58 -3.47 -4.88 16.79
N LEU A 59 -3.12 -3.75 17.42
CA LEU A 59 -3.93 -2.99 18.37
C LEU A 59 -4.65 -1.78 17.75
N GLY A 60 -4.72 -1.64 16.42
CA GLY A 60 -5.60 -0.69 15.75
C GLY A 60 -5.16 0.77 15.81
N GLY A 61 -3.94 1.09 15.37
CA GLY A 61 -3.52 2.48 15.10
C GLY A 61 -3.75 3.48 16.25
N ALA A 62 -3.99 4.74 15.92
CA ALA A 62 -4.28 5.80 16.91
C ALA A 62 -5.75 5.77 17.38
N ALA A 63 -6.68 5.45 16.48
CA ALA A 63 -8.12 5.49 16.73
C ALA A 63 -8.58 4.44 17.78
N ALA A 64 -7.92 3.29 17.88
CA ALA A 64 -8.30 2.28 18.87
C ALA A 64 -8.05 2.72 20.31
N TRP A 65 -7.23 3.75 20.55
CA TRP A 65 -6.91 4.24 21.90
C TRP A 65 -7.72 5.48 22.31
N GLU A 66 -8.53 6.05 21.42
CA GLU A 66 -9.30 7.27 21.72
C GLU A 66 -10.45 7.02 22.71
N ASN A 67 -11.00 5.81 22.73
CA ASN A 67 -12.16 5.44 23.56
C ASN A 67 -11.81 4.42 24.66
N VAL A 68 -10.52 4.29 24.98
CA VAL A 68 -10.04 3.30 25.95
C VAL A 68 -9.97 3.93 27.33
N ASP A 69 -10.34 3.15 28.34
CA ASP A 69 -10.28 3.59 29.73
C ASP A 69 -8.85 3.90 30.17
N SER A 70 -8.73 4.80 31.13
CA SER A 70 -7.45 5.20 31.71
C SER A 70 -7.33 4.74 33.14
N THR A 71 -6.15 4.25 33.51
CA THR A 71 -5.78 3.84 34.87
C THR A 71 -4.65 4.71 35.41
N ALA A 72 -4.47 4.70 36.73
CA ALA A 72 -3.43 5.44 37.45
C ALA A 72 -2.09 4.68 37.52
N GLU A 73 -1.70 4.01 36.44
CA GLU A 73 -0.44 3.27 36.35
C GLU A 73 0.67 4.20 35.81
N PRO A 74 1.81 4.37 36.52
CA PRO A 74 2.89 5.23 36.07
C PRO A 74 3.61 4.66 34.85
N CYS A 75 3.87 5.50 33.85
CA CYS A 75 4.62 5.08 32.67
C CYS A 75 6.10 4.80 33.02
N PRO A 76 6.67 3.64 32.67
CA PRO A 76 8.06 3.30 33.02
C PRO A 76 9.12 4.17 32.31
N LYS A 77 8.72 4.96 31.30
CA LYS A 77 9.64 5.79 30.50
C LYS A 77 9.65 7.25 30.89
N CYS A 78 8.49 7.82 31.20
CA CYS A 78 8.32 9.25 31.47
C CYS A 78 7.64 9.55 32.81
N GLU A 79 7.37 8.51 33.61
CA GLU A 79 6.77 8.60 34.96
C GLU A 79 5.42 9.33 35.00
N HIS A 80 4.75 9.44 33.85
CA HIS A 80 3.44 10.06 33.79
C HIS A 80 2.42 9.19 34.54
N PRO A 81 1.59 9.75 35.44
CA PRO A 81 0.76 8.99 36.37
C PRO A 81 -0.48 8.33 35.75
N ARG A 82 -0.72 8.51 34.45
CA ARG A 82 -1.88 7.95 33.75
C ARG A 82 -1.49 7.17 32.51
N ALA A 83 -2.12 6.02 32.33
CA ALA A 83 -1.98 5.19 31.15
C ALA A 83 -3.35 4.73 30.66
N TYR A 84 -3.54 4.69 29.35
CA TYR A 84 -4.65 3.96 28.75
C TYR A 84 -4.37 2.47 28.89
N PHE A 85 -5.37 1.68 29.27
CA PHE A 85 -5.22 0.24 29.39
C PHE A 85 -6.30 -0.49 28.61
N MET A 86 -5.92 -1.55 27.91
CA MET A 86 -6.87 -2.40 27.21
C MET A 86 -6.49 -3.86 27.44
N GLN A 87 -7.48 -4.70 27.67
CA GLN A 87 -7.28 -6.12 27.91
C GLN A 87 -7.66 -6.90 26.65
N LEU A 88 -6.73 -7.68 26.12
CA LEU A 88 -6.99 -8.56 24.99
C LEU A 88 -6.65 -9.99 25.31
N GLN A 89 -7.48 -10.89 24.79
CA GLN A 89 -7.16 -12.31 24.71
C GLN A 89 -6.23 -12.53 23.53
N THR A 90 -4.93 -12.70 23.82
CA THR A 90 -3.91 -12.91 22.79
C THR A 90 -3.69 -14.39 22.46
N ARG A 91 -4.20 -15.29 23.30
CA ARG A 91 -4.02 -16.75 23.24
C ARG A 91 -5.35 -17.45 23.55
N SER A 92 -5.33 -18.79 23.62
CA SER A 92 -6.51 -19.60 23.94
C SER A 92 -7.21 -19.11 25.22
N ALA A 93 -8.51 -19.37 25.31
CA ALA A 93 -9.35 -18.91 26.42
C ALA A 93 -8.95 -19.47 27.80
N ASP A 94 -8.06 -20.46 27.85
CA ASP A 94 -7.53 -21.05 29.07
C ASP A 94 -6.44 -20.20 29.75
N GLU A 95 -5.87 -19.21 29.06
CA GLU A 95 -4.93 -18.25 29.65
C GLU A 95 -5.65 -16.96 30.08
N PRO A 96 -5.19 -16.31 31.17
CA PRO A 96 -5.77 -15.04 31.60
C PRO A 96 -5.55 -13.94 30.55
N MET A 97 -6.45 -12.96 30.52
CA MET A 97 -6.36 -11.83 29.61
C MET A 97 -5.05 -11.06 29.79
N THR A 98 -4.40 -10.69 28.69
CA THR A 98 -3.21 -9.84 28.75
C THR A 98 -3.62 -8.37 28.79
N THR A 99 -3.03 -7.59 29.69
CA THR A 99 -3.27 -6.15 29.76
C THR A 99 -2.18 -5.39 29.01
N PHE A 100 -2.60 -4.52 28.10
CA PHE A 100 -1.73 -3.63 27.36
C PHE A 100 -1.92 -2.21 27.83
N TYR A 101 -0.81 -1.52 28.06
CA TYR A 101 -0.80 -0.13 28.48
C TYR A 101 -0.23 0.76 27.38
N LYS A 102 -0.74 1.99 27.31
CA LYS A 102 -0.21 3.07 26.48
C LYS A 102 -0.17 4.35 27.29
N CYS A 103 0.97 5.02 27.31
CA CYS A 103 1.12 6.29 28.01
C CYS A 103 0.12 7.34 27.48
N CYS A 104 -0.55 8.07 28.39
CA CYS A 104 -1.44 9.17 28.01
C CYS A 104 -0.69 10.41 27.50
N ASN A 105 0.63 10.51 27.76
CA ASN A 105 1.42 11.62 27.25
C ASN A 105 1.64 11.46 25.74
N ALA A 106 1.10 12.41 24.96
CA ALA A 106 1.21 12.46 23.50
C ALA A 106 2.67 12.51 22.99
N GLN A 107 3.60 13.05 23.79
CA GLN A 107 5.02 13.08 23.44
C GLN A 107 5.74 11.75 23.70
N CYS A 108 5.23 10.93 24.63
CA CYS A 108 5.86 9.66 24.99
C CYS A 108 5.31 8.51 24.14
N GLY A 109 3.98 8.34 24.13
CA GLY A 109 3.31 7.28 23.38
C GLY A 109 3.78 5.85 23.68
N HIS A 110 4.56 5.64 24.74
CA HIS A 110 5.17 4.35 25.04
C HIS A 110 4.09 3.31 25.34
N ARG A 111 4.27 2.11 24.79
CA ARG A 111 3.37 0.97 24.97
C ARG A 111 4.12 -0.15 25.68
N TRP A 112 3.50 -0.75 26.69
CA TRP A 112 4.05 -1.89 27.43
C TRP A 112 2.95 -2.89 27.77
N ARG A 113 3.36 -4.08 28.21
CA ARG A 113 2.49 -5.21 28.57
C ARG A 113 2.74 -5.58 30.02
N ASP A 114 1.66 -5.94 30.72
CA ASP A 114 1.69 -6.75 31.94
C ASP A 114 1.10 -8.14 31.66
#